data_AF-A0A818J989-F1
#
_entry.id   AF-A0A818J989-F1
#
_cell.length_a   1.000
_cell.length_b   1.000
_cell.length_c   1.000
_cell.angle_alpha   90.00
_cell.angle_beta   90.00
_cell.angle_gamma   90.00
#
_symmetry.space_group_name_H-M   'P 1'
#
loop_
_entity.id
_entity.type
_entity.pdbx_description
1 polymer ?
#
loop_
_entity_poly.entity_id
_entity_poly.type
_entity_poly.pdbx_seq_one_letter_code
_entity_poly.pdbx_strand_id
1 'polypeptide(L)'
;MNKNSDKKDCKSKCGYYERCRSETANNFLRSSGLKQLPRVFDIEQFTEYYQTTYIVCPYYTSRLLINDKQIILCLYNYFIDSCVRNSMQISTNNLIIIIDRCKKNSFDLNSCKTKKHQPTSRYEVIQTVDRIRTALTKRVFKQANL
;
A
#
# COMPACT_ATOMS: atom_id res chain seq x y z
N MET A 1 28.70 -39.63 -18.60
CA MET A 1 28.10 -39.14 -17.34
C MET A 1 27.12 -38.03 -17.69
N ASN A 2 25.83 -38.36 -17.73
CA ASN A 2 24.75 -37.47 -18.15
C ASN A 2 24.34 -36.59 -16.95
N LYS A 3 24.71 -35.31 -16.95
CA LYS A 3 24.22 -34.34 -15.96
C LYS A 3 22.89 -33.76 -16.45
N ASN A 4 21.83 -34.57 -16.42
CA ASN A 4 20.47 -34.06 -16.35
C ASN A 4 20.24 -33.59 -14.91
N SER A 5 20.70 -32.39 -14.58
CA SER A 5 20.26 -31.71 -13.37
C SER A 5 18.91 -31.06 -13.70
N ASP A 6 17.86 -31.63 -13.15
CA ASP A 6 16.48 -31.18 -13.25
C ASP A 6 16.37 -29.66 -13.18
N LYS A 7 16.03 -29.02 -14.31
CA LYS A 7 15.41 -27.71 -14.29
C LYS A 7 14.05 -27.90 -13.61
N LYS A 8 13.98 -27.67 -12.30
CA LYS A 8 12.70 -27.55 -11.59
C LYS A 8 11.92 -26.41 -12.25
N ASP A 9 10.91 -26.78 -13.04
CA ASP A 9 9.90 -25.86 -13.57
C ASP A 9 9.27 -25.09 -12.39
N CYS A 10 9.67 -23.84 -12.21
CA CYS A 10 9.05 -22.91 -11.29
C CYS A 10 7.75 -22.35 -11.90
N LYS A 11 6.73 -23.22 -12.02
CA LYS A 11 5.37 -22.84 -12.46
C LYS A 11 4.27 -23.45 -11.59
N SER A 12 4.47 -23.61 -10.29
CA SER A 12 3.32 -23.77 -9.38
C SER A 12 2.70 -22.40 -9.10
N LYS A 13 1.45 -22.20 -9.54
CA LYS A 13 0.67 -21.00 -9.22
C LYS A 13 0.50 -20.90 -7.70
N CYS A 14 0.59 -19.70 -7.14
CA CYS A 14 0.39 -19.47 -5.71
C CYS A 14 -1.11 -19.63 -5.35
N GLY A 15 -1.46 -20.67 -4.59
CA GLY A 15 -2.86 -20.95 -4.23
C GLY A 15 -3.55 -19.81 -3.47
N TYR A 16 -2.81 -19.06 -2.65
CA TYR A 16 -3.33 -17.87 -1.96
C TYR A 16 -3.67 -16.72 -2.92
N TYR A 17 -2.89 -16.55 -3.99
CA TYR A 17 -3.15 -15.53 -5.00
C TYR A 17 -4.34 -15.89 -5.89
N GLU A 18 -4.44 -17.17 -6.29
CA GLU A 18 -5.55 -17.63 -7.12
C GLU A 18 -6.93 -17.37 -6.48
N ARG A 19 -7.01 -17.33 -5.15
CA ARG A 19 -8.24 -17.04 -4.41
C ARG A 19 -8.60 -15.56 -4.34
N CYS A 20 -7.65 -14.65 -4.56
CA CYS A 20 -7.89 -13.20 -4.54
C CYS A 20 -7.75 -12.55 -5.93
N ARG A 21 -7.64 -13.32 -7.01
CA ARG A 21 -7.44 -12.75 -8.36
C ARG A 21 -8.72 -12.29 -9.06
N SER A 22 -9.89 -12.74 -8.59
CA SER A 22 -11.18 -12.43 -9.22
C SER A 22 -11.80 -11.15 -8.66
N GLU A 23 -12.56 -10.45 -9.50
CA GLU A 23 -13.25 -9.22 -9.08
C GLU A 23 -14.29 -9.49 -7.98
N THR A 24 -14.98 -10.63 -8.05
CA THR A 24 -15.90 -11.07 -7.00
C THR A 24 -15.18 -11.24 -5.66
N ALA A 25 -13.98 -11.84 -5.66
CA ALA A 25 -13.18 -11.98 -4.44
C ALA A 25 -12.73 -10.62 -3.91
N ASN A 26 -12.30 -9.71 -4.79
CA ASN A 26 -11.92 -8.35 -4.40
C ASN A 26 -13.07 -7.61 -3.71
N ASN A 27 -14.26 -7.62 -4.31
CA ASN A 27 -15.44 -6.96 -3.74
C ASN A 27 -15.82 -7.54 -2.38
N PHE A 28 -15.76 -8.87 -2.23
CA PHE A 28 -16.00 -9.54 -0.96
C PHE A 28 -14.97 -9.15 0.13
N LEU A 29 -13.68 -9.07 -0.22
CA LEU A 29 -12.63 -8.66 0.71
C LEU A 29 -12.81 -7.20 1.17
N ARG A 30 -13.26 -6.29 0.28
CA ARG A 30 -13.59 -4.90 0.64
C ARG A 30 -14.81 -4.81 1.55
N SER A 31 -15.87 -5.55 1.26
CA SER A 31 -17.14 -5.47 2.01
C SER A 31 -17.10 -6.17 3.37
N SER A 32 -16.38 -7.30 3.45
CA SER A 32 -16.48 -8.24 4.57
C SER A 32 -15.14 -8.44 5.28
N GLY A 33 -14.03 -8.43 4.53
CA GLY A 33 -12.68 -8.64 5.06
C GLY A 33 -12.27 -7.61 6.11
N LEU A 34 -12.72 -6.36 5.98
CA LEU A 34 -12.37 -5.28 6.90
C LEU A 34 -13.15 -5.27 8.22
N LYS A 35 -14.28 -5.97 8.33
CA LYS A 35 -15.19 -5.83 9.48
C LYS A 35 -14.68 -6.50 10.75
N GLN A 36 -13.82 -7.51 10.63
CA GLN A 36 -13.34 -8.28 11.78
C GLN A 36 -11.89 -7.95 12.16
N LEU A 37 -11.20 -7.13 11.38
CA LEU A 37 -9.91 -6.57 11.79
C LEU A 37 -10.13 -5.42 12.78
N PRO A 38 -9.28 -5.30 13.82
CA PRO A 38 -9.28 -4.12 14.68
C PRO A 38 -9.13 -2.82 13.88
N ARG A 39 -9.62 -1.70 14.43
CA ARG A 39 -9.49 -0.37 13.77
C ARG A 39 -8.03 -0.02 13.46
N VAL A 40 -7.10 -0.44 14.31
CA VAL A 40 -5.66 -0.27 14.18
C VAL A 40 -5.02 -1.65 14.26
N PHE A 41 -4.22 -2.01 13.26
CA PHE A 41 -3.54 -3.28 13.18
C PHE A 41 -2.13 -3.11 12.61
N ASP A 42 -1.24 -4.03 12.95
CA ASP A 42 0.10 -4.16 12.35
C ASP A 42 0.10 -5.18 11.19
N ILE A 43 1.28 -5.41 10.60
CA ILE A 43 1.40 -6.30 9.44
C ILE A 43 1.27 -7.78 9.83
N GLU A 44 1.66 -8.13 11.04
CA GLU A 44 1.58 -9.47 11.59
C GLU A 44 0.11 -9.89 11.78
N GLN A 45 -0.69 -9.06 12.45
CA GLN A 45 -2.13 -9.25 12.64
C GLN A 45 -2.87 -9.31 11.29
N PHE A 46 -2.49 -8.43 10.35
CA PHE A 46 -3.07 -8.45 9.01
C PHE A 46 -2.77 -9.76 8.27
N THR A 47 -1.51 -10.20 8.34
CA THR A 47 -1.04 -11.42 7.66
C THR A 47 -1.73 -12.66 8.24
N GLU A 48 -1.75 -12.79 9.56
CA GLU A 48 -2.41 -13.88 10.26
C GLU A 48 -3.90 -13.95 9.92
N TYR A 49 -4.61 -12.83 9.99
CA TYR A 49 -6.04 -12.77 9.71
C TYR A 49 -6.37 -13.24 8.29
N TYR A 50 -5.68 -12.73 7.26
CA TYR A 50 -5.99 -13.09 5.87
C TYR A 50 -5.51 -14.49 5.48
N GLN A 51 -4.47 -15.01 6.12
CA GLN A 51 -4.02 -16.39 5.90
C GLN A 51 -4.92 -17.41 6.59
N THR A 52 -5.41 -17.12 7.80
CA THR A 52 -6.21 -18.06 8.58
C THR A 52 -7.70 -17.99 8.25
N THR A 53 -8.27 -16.79 8.14
CA THR A 53 -9.72 -16.59 8.04
C THR A 53 -10.21 -16.67 6.59
N TYR A 54 -9.48 -16.05 5.66
CA TYR A 54 -9.87 -15.98 4.24
C TYR A 54 -9.00 -16.86 3.35
N ILE A 55 -7.85 -17.29 3.85
CA ILE A 55 -6.87 -18.11 3.15
C ILE A 55 -6.49 -17.51 1.78
N VAL A 56 -6.29 -16.18 1.77
CA VAL A 56 -5.91 -15.36 0.61
C VAL A 56 -4.53 -14.73 0.83
N CYS A 57 -3.92 -14.23 -0.26
CA CYS A 57 -2.59 -13.63 -0.17
C CYS A 57 -2.65 -12.26 0.56
N PRO A 58 -1.96 -12.09 1.70
CA PRO A 58 -1.96 -10.81 2.41
C PRO A 58 -1.37 -9.67 1.58
N TYR A 59 -0.32 -9.93 0.81
CA TYR A 59 0.30 -8.90 -0.04
C TYR A 59 -0.68 -8.33 -1.10
N TYR A 60 -1.45 -9.17 -1.78
CA TYR A 60 -2.44 -8.68 -2.75
C TYR A 60 -3.65 -8.06 -2.08
N THR A 61 -4.04 -8.59 -0.92
CA THR A 61 -5.15 -8.04 -0.15
C THR A 61 -4.82 -6.66 0.41
N SER A 62 -3.59 -6.42 0.90
CA SER A 62 -3.17 -5.10 1.37
C SER A 62 -3.13 -4.08 0.23
N ARG A 63 -2.70 -4.49 -0.97
CA ARG A 63 -2.76 -3.66 -2.19
C ARG A 63 -4.18 -3.26 -2.57
N LEU A 64 -5.11 -4.21 -2.50
CA LEU A 64 -6.52 -3.94 -2.78
C LEU A 64 -7.08 -2.89 -1.81
N LEU A 65 -6.80 -3.06 -0.53
CA LEU A 65 -7.39 -2.27 0.56
C LEU A 65 -6.69 -0.93 0.81
N ILE A 66 -5.52 -0.68 0.22
CA ILE A 66 -4.71 0.53 0.49
C ILE A 66 -5.50 1.82 0.23
N ASN A 67 -6.33 1.85 -0.81
CA ASN A 67 -7.11 3.04 -1.16
C ASN A 67 -8.37 3.22 -0.29
N ASP A 68 -8.75 2.23 0.52
CA ASP A 68 -9.92 2.30 1.42
C ASP A 68 -9.55 2.73 2.85
N LYS A 69 -8.25 2.85 3.15
CA LYS A 69 -7.76 3.17 4.51
C LYS A 69 -7.60 4.67 4.70
N GLN A 70 -7.96 5.12 5.90
CA GLN A 70 -7.84 6.53 6.30
C GLN A 70 -6.39 6.93 6.58
N ILE A 71 -5.61 6.03 7.18
CA ILE A 71 -4.21 6.26 7.58
C ILE A 71 -3.42 5.00 7.25
N ILE A 72 -2.27 5.17 6.60
CA ILE A 72 -1.33 4.10 6.27
C ILE A 72 0.06 4.51 6.75
N LEU A 73 0.70 3.60 7.47
CA LEU A 73 2.10 3.73 7.87
C LEU A 73 2.92 2.84 6.95
N CYS A 74 3.80 3.43 6.15
CA CYS A 74 4.68 2.67 5.26
C CYS A 74 6.00 3.41 5.01
N LEU A 75 6.94 2.69 4.42
CA LEU A 75 8.23 3.25 4.01
C LEU A 75 8.04 4.32 2.94
N TYR A 76 8.89 5.35 2.95
CA TYR A 76 8.82 6.48 2.01
C TYR A 76 8.93 6.06 0.54
N ASN A 77 9.61 4.95 0.24
CA ASN A 77 9.80 4.44 -1.12
C ASN A 77 8.49 4.13 -1.86
N TYR A 78 7.42 3.81 -1.14
CA TYR A 78 6.11 3.50 -1.73
C TYR A 78 5.47 4.73 -2.38
N PHE A 79 5.88 5.94 -1.97
CA PHE A 79 5.38 7.21 -2.51
C PHE A 79 6.38 7.89 -3.44
N ILE A 80 7.68 7.84 -3.12
CA ILE A 80 8.70 8.55 -3.88
C ILE A 80 9.01 7.85 -5.22
N ASP A 81 9.10 6.52 -5.23
CA ASP A 81 9.40 5.78 -6.45
C ASP A 81 8.12 5.59 -7.29
N SER A 82 8.07 6.24 -8.46
CA SER A 82 6.93 6.17 -9.37
C SER A 82 6.67 4.75 -9.88
N CYS A 83 7.69 3.91 -10.07
CA CYS A 83 7.53 2.53 -10.50
C CYS A 83 6.86 1.70 -9.41
N VAL A 84 7.31 1.85 -8.15
CA VAL A 84 6.71 1.16 -7.00
C VAL A 84 5.28 1.64 -6.80
N ARG A 85 5.04 2.95 -6.83
CA ARG A 85 3.72 3.55 -6.65
C ARG A 85 2.72 3.10 -7.71
N ASN A 86 3.12 3.11 -8.98
CA ASN A 86 2.28 2.66 -10.10
C ASN A 86 1.99 1.17 -10.01
N SER A 87 2.98 0.36 -9.66
CA SER A 87 2.78 -1.07 -9.40
C SER A 87 1.77 -1.28 -8.28
N MET A 88 1.90 -0.55 -7.17
CA MET A 88 1.00 -0.67 -6.02
C MET A 88 -0.38 -0.05 -6.22
N GLN A 89 -0.62 0.66 -7.34
CA GLN A 89 -1.87 1.36 -7.64
C GLN A 89 -2.31 2.32 -6.52
N ILE A 90 -1.33 2.97 -5.88
CA ILE A 90 -1.58 3.95 -4.82
C ILE A 90 -2.03 5.25 -5.47
N SER A 91 -3.26 5.68 -5.17
CA SER A 91 -3.77 6.96 -5.63
C SER A 91 -3.07 8.12 -4.90
N THR A 92 -2.66 9.13 -5.65
CA THR A 92 -2.07 10.36 -5.11
C THR A 92 -3.09 11.49 -4.96
N ASN A 93 -4.33 11.26 -5.40
CA ASN A 93 -5.39 12.26 -5.32
C ASN A 93 -5.83 12.40 -3.87
N ASN A 94 -5.88 13.64 -3.38
CA ASN A 94 -6.32 13.97 -2.02
C ASN A 94 -5.54 13.23 -0.91
N LEU A 95 -4.24 12.97 -1.09
CA LEU A 95 -3.39 12.37 -0.06
C LEU A 95 -2.68 13.45 0.77
N ILE A 96 -2.54 13.24 2.09
CA ILE A 96 -1.63 14.01 2.95
C ILE A 96 -0.47 13.07 3.31
N ILE A 97 0.75 13.47 2.97
CA ILE A 97 1.96 12.68 3.25
C ILE A 97 2.69 13.31 4.43
N ILE A 98 2.91 12.50 5.46
CA ILE A 98 3.65 12.86 6.67
C ILE A 98 4.94 12.05 6.67
N ILE A 99 6.09 12.73 6.76
CA ILE A 99 7.40 12.09 6.76
C ILE A 99 8.01 12.26 8.15
N ASP A 100 7.98 11.19 8.95
CA ASP A 100 8.38 11.19 10.36
C ASP A 100 9.90 11.33 10.56
N ARG A 101 10.72 10.86 9.62
CA ARG A 101 12.20 10.87 9.74
C ARG A 101 12.90 11.42 8.50
N CYS A 102 12.52 12.62 8.08
CA CYS A 102 13.18 13.31 6.97
C CYS A 102 14.59 13.77 7.41
N LYS A 103 15.62 12.97 7.14
CA LYS A 103 17.01 13.45 7.29
C LYS A 103 17.28 14.48 6.18
N LYS A 104 17.86 15.63 6.55
CA LYS A 104 18.17 16.77 5.66
C LYS A 104 18.87 16.37 4.34
N ASN A 105 19.61 15.26 4.32
CA ASN A 105 20.40 14.81 3.17
C ASN A 105 19.74 13.67 2.37
N SER A 106 18.56 13.19 2.79
CA SER A 106 17.87 12.04 2.17
C SER A 106 16.78 12.45 1.18
N PHE A 107 16.38 13.72 1.19
CA PHE A 107 15.53 14.30 0.15
C PHE A 107 16.40 14.85 -0.98
N ASP A 108 17.30 14.02 -1.50
CA ASP A 108 17.97 14.35 -2.74
C ASP A 108 17.01 14.03 -3.89
N LEU A 109 16.21 15.03 -4.27
CA LEU A 109 15.43 15.03 -5.52
C LEU A 109 16.31 14.72 -6.75
N ASN A 110 17.65 14.81 -6.63
CA ASN A 110 18.58 14.43 -7.70
C ASN A 110 18.86 12.92 -7.79
N SER A 111 18.57 12.10 -6.77
CA SER A 111 18.65 10.63 -6.90
C SER A 111 17.67 10.13 -7.97
N CYS A 112 16.58 10.87 -8.21
CA CYS A 112 15.61 10.60 -9.26
C CYS A 112 16.06 11.05 -10.67
N LYS A 113 17.29 11.55 -10.87
CA LYS A 113 17.78 11.92 -12.21
C LYS A 113 18.23 10.73 -13.07
N THR A 114 18.40 9.53 -12.50
CA THR A 114 18.87 8.34 -13.23
C THR A 114 17.76 7.44 -13.77
N LYS A 115 16.48 7.75 -13.52
CA LYS A 115 15.34 7.05 -14.14
C LYS A 115 14.40 8.08 -14.74
N LYS A 116 14.03 7.89 -16.02
CA LYS A 116 13.30 8.80 -16.93
C LYS A 116 11.89 9.26 -16.48
N HIS A 117 11.58 9.33 -15.19
CA HIS A 117 10.27 9.69 -14.68
C HIS A 117 10.36 10.82 -13.65
N GLN A 118 10.20 12.05 -14.14
CA GLN A 118 9.88 13.18 -13.26
C GLN A 118 8.51 12.95 -12.62
N PRO A 119 8.36 13.13 -11.29
CA PRO A 119 7.07 13.03 -10.64
C PRO A 119 6.15 14.16 -11.11
N THR A 120 5.04 13.80 -11.77
CA THR A 120 4.09 14.72 -12.43
C THR A 120 3.14 15.44 -11.46
N SER A 121 3.07 15.01 -10.19
CA SER A 121 2.19 15.60 -9.17
C SER A 121 2.99 16.37 -8.12
N ARG A 122 2.59 17.62 -7.86
CA ARG A 122 3.06 18.40 -6.70
C ARG A 122 2.56 17.71 -5.43
N TYR A 123 3.45 17.08 -4.67
CA TYR A 123 3.14 16.60 -3.34
C TYR A 123 3.37 17.73 -2.33
N GLU A 124 2.35 18.07 -1.54
CA GLU A 124 2.55 18.91 -0.36
C GLU A 124 3.09 18.04 0.77
N VAL A 125 4.40 18.11 1.00
CA VAL A 125 5.06 17.49 2.15
C VAL A 125 4.82 18.39 3.37
N ILE A 126 3.96 17.96 4.29
CA ILE A 126 3.66 18.71 5.52
C ILE A 126 4.56 18.18 6.63
N GLN A 127 5.56 18.97 7.04
CA GLN A 127 6.51 18.62 8.10
C GLN A 127 6.02 18.96 9.53
N THR A 128 4.71 19.07 9.80
CA THR A 128 4.24 19.59 11.10
C THR A 128 2.94 18.96 11.61
N VAL A 129 2.97 18.49 12.86
CA VAL A 129 1.84 17.86 13.60
C VAL A 129 0.60 18.77 13.67
N ASP A 130 0.77 20.09 13.82
CA ASP A 130 -0.36 21.02 13.95
C ASP A 130 -1.17 21.22 12.67
N ARG A 131 -0.49 21.15 11.51
CA ARG A 131 -1.15 21.18 10.20
C ARG A 131 -1.92 19.90 9.93
N ILE A 132 -1.41 18.76 10.41
CA ILE A 132 -2.07 17.45 10.32
C ILE A 132 -3.38 17.46 11.11
N ARG A 133 -3.38 17.99 12.33
CA ARG A 133 -4.60 18.12 13.15
C ARG A 133 -5.67 18.89 12.37
N THR A 134 -5.34 20.06 11.86
CA THR A 134 -6.27 20.91 11.09
C THR A 134 -6.78 20.26 9.81
N ALA A 135 -5.92 19.56 9.07
CA ALA A 135 -6.27 18.91 7.81
C ALA A 135 -7.12 17.65 8.02
N LEU A 136 -6.83 16.87 9.06
CA LEU A 136 -7.64 15.72 9.47
C LEU A 136 -9.02 16.17 9.95
N THR A 137 -9.11 17.23 10.76
CA THR A 137 -10.40 17.77 11.20
C THR A 137 -11.25 18.20 9.99
N LYS A 138 -10.69 18.97 9.06
CA LYS A 138 -11.44 19.41 7.86
C LYS A 138 -11.93 18.25 6.97
N ARG A 139 -11.18 17.15 6.87
CA ARG A 139 -11.55 16.00 6.03
C ARG A 139 -12.55 15.06 6.70
N VAL A 140 -12.35 14.75 7.98
CA VAL A 140 -13.31 13.94 8.76
C VAL A 140 -14.68 14.61 8.78
N PHE A 141 -14.73 15.93 8.96
CA PHE A 141 -15.99 16.68 8.92
C PHE A 141 -16.65 16.75 7.52
N LYS A 142 -15.90 16.60 6.43
CA LYS A 142 -16.47 16.60 5.07
C LYS A 142 -17.08 15.25 4.68
N GLN A 143 -16.59 14.15 5.26
CA GLN A 143 -17.15 12.81 5.07
C GLN A 143 -18.30 12.49 6.05
N ALA A 144 -18.40 13.21 7.17
CA ALA A 144 -19.48 13.04 8.15
C ALA A 144 -20.76 13.84 7.83
N ASN A 145 -20.73 14.72 6.82
CA ASN A 145 -21.85 15.59 6.42
C ASN A 145 -22.33 15.33 4.97
N LEU A 146 -22.14 14.09 4.46
CA LEU A 146 -22.70 13.59 3.21
C LEU A 146 -23.41 12.25 3.48
#